data_AF-A0A2D8MPI0-F1
#
_entry.id   AF-A0A2D8MPI0-F1
#
_cell.length_a   1.000
_cell.length_b   1.000
_cell.length_c   1.000
_cell.angle_alpha   90.00
_cell.angle_beta   90.00
_cell.angle_gamma   90.00
#
_symmetry.space_group_name_H-M   'P 1'
#
loop_
_entity.id
_entity.type
_entity.pdbx_description
1 polymer ?
#
loop_
_entity_poly.entity_id
_entity_poly.type
_entity_poly.pdbx_seq_one_letter_code
_entity_poly.pdbx_strand_id
1 'polypeptide(L)'
;MKYFLLFFLITSLTIPVEAAILSKNNMPSGEFNLTLNYTSETMANVTGGLKRGTTIGGMGNIVLDYATQESNEGHSRFSLRASGMLLQGESPSGKYIGDYLTASNIDGYDSIRLYELWLQHFFWNGWGSLKFGSLLADAEFAFTDLGGLFINSAFGWPTFISANTVNTGPAFFVTAPGIRFRLESTKSWYLQGGIYDGDSFDNSAGDGATN
;
A
#
# COMPACT_ATOMS: atom_id res chain seq x y z
N MET A 1 -33.41 3.18 -25.65
CA MET A 1 -32.35 2.85 -24.68
C MET A 1 -31.16 3.76 -24.99
N LYS A 2 -30.93 4.83 -24.21
CA LYS A 2 -29.81 5.75 -24.45
C LYS A 2 -28.58 5.21 -23.73
N TYR A 3 -27.58 4.74 -24.47
CA TYR A 3 -26.26 4.43 -23.94
C TYR A 3 -25.62 5.74 -23.48
N PHE A 4 -25.60 5.99 -22.17
CA PHE A 4 -24.91 7.13 -21.61
C PHE A 4 -23.46 6.71 -21.37
N LEU A 5 -22.55 7.22 -22.19
CA LEU A 5 -21.12 7.01 -22.01
C LEU A 5 -20.69 7.69 -20.70
N LEU A 6 -20.05 6.90 -19.83
CA LEU A 6 -19.47 7.34 -18.58
C LEU A 6 -18.13 8.01 -18.91
N PHE A 7 -18.06 9.33 -18.85
CA PHE A 7 -16.80 10.08 -18.91
C PHE A 7 -16.39 10.54 -17.50
N PHE A 8 -15.12 10.34 -17.17
CA PHE A 8 -14.44 10.97 -16.05
C PHE A 8 -13.17 11.64 -16.58
N LEU A 9 -12.81 12.77 -15.97
CA LEU A 9 -11.53 13.43 -16.21
C LEU A 9 -10.67 13.30 -14.96
N ILE A 10 -9.44 12.84 -15.13
CA ILE A 10 -8.49 12.65 -14.03
C ILE A 10 -7.18 13.34 -14.40
N THR A 11 -6.62 14.07 -13.46
CA THR A 11 -5.26 14.60 -13.53
C THR A 11 -4.55 14.31 -12.21
N SER A 12 -3.42 13.63 -12.26
CA SER A 12 -2.60 13.31 -11.08
C SER A 12 -1.21 13.94 -11.20
N LEU A 13 -0.65 14.32 -10.05
CA LEU A 13 0.72 14.79 -9.91
C LEU A 13 1.35 14.10 -8.70
N THR A 14 2.42 13.34 -8.92
CA THR A 14 3.22 12.72 -7.87
C THR A 14 4.55 13.45 -7.74
N ILE A 15 4.91 13.82 -6.51
CA ILE A 15 6.19 14.45 -6.17
C ILE A 15 6.92 13.49 -5.21
N PRO A 16 7.82 12.64 -5.72
CA PRO A 16 8.68 11.83 -4.86
C PRO A 16 9.82 12.68 -4.28
N VAL A 17 10.08 12.56 -2.98
CA VAL A 17 11.23 13.20 -2.31
C VAL A 17 11.98 12.15 -1.50
N GLU A 18 13.07 11.63 -2.05
CA GLU A 18 13.98 10.76 -1.30
C GLU A 18 14.81 11.63 -0.33
N ALA A 19 14.46 11.61 0.96
CA ALA A 19 14.98 12.53 1.96
C ALA A 19 16.00 11.83 2.86
N ALA A 20 17.18 11.57 2.29
CA ALA A 20 18.41 11.14 2.95
C ALA A 20 18.60 9.62 3.20
N ILE A 21 19.73 9.13 2.67
CA ILE A 21 20.40 7.91 3.13
C ILE A 21 21.33 8.33 4.27
N LEU A 22 20.98 7.98 5.51
CA LEU A 22 21.82 8.25 6.66
C LEU A 22 22.70 7.03 6.93
N SER A 23 23.84 6.95 6.24
CA SER A 23 24.91 6.01 6.58
C SER A 23 25.93 6.73 7.45
N LYS A 24 25.93 6.46 8.76
CA LYS A 24 26.92 7.00 9.70
C LYS A 24 28.02 5.96 9.91
N ASN A 25 29.24 6.27 9.46
CA ASN A 25 30.45 5.42 9.56
C ASN A 25 30.85 4.93 10.97
N ASN A 26 30.14 5.34 12.02
CA ASN A 26 30.36 4.90 13.41
C ASN A 26 29.21 4.04 13.97
N MET A 27 28.19 3.72 13.17
CA MET A 27 27.18 2.71 13.52
C MET A 27 27.63 1.34 13.01
N PRO A 28 27.75 0.30 13.85
CA PRO A 28 28.54 -0.87 13.49
C PRO A 28 27.93 -1.82 12.43
N SER A 29 26.70 -1.63 11.93
CA SER A 29 26.00 -2.79 11.33
C SER A 29 24.81 -2.58 10.37
N GLY A 30 24.47 -1.37 9.90
CA GLY A 30 23.33 -1.21 8.97
C GLY A 30 23.14 0.18 8.37
N GLU A 31 22.20 0.27 7.43
CA GLU A 31 21.83 1.48 6.69
C GLU A 31 20.39 1.91 7.04
N PHE A 32 20.19 3.22 7.20
CA PHE A 32 18.87 3.82 7.34
C PHE A 32 18.51 4.61 6.08
N ASN A 33 17.30 4.40 5.57
CA ASN A 33 16.69 5.19 4.51
C ASN A 33 15.42 5.87 5.05
N LEU A 34 15.33 7.18 4.87
CA LEU A 34 14.12 7.94 5.10
C LEU A 34 13.54 8.39 3.74
N THR A 35 12.33 7.94 3.44
CA THR A 35 11.60 8.30 2.22
C THR A 35 10.37 9.14 2.56
N LEU A 36 10.17 10.22 1.81
CA LEU A 36 8.97 11.06 1.88
C LEU A 36 8.31 11.12 0.49
N ASN A 37 7.09 10.64 0.37
CA ASN A 37 6.35 10.68 -0.88
C ASN A 37 5.05 11.43 -0.70
N TYR A 38 4.69 12.26 -1.68
CA TYR A 38 3.38 12.89 -1.72
C TYR A 38 2.77 12.78 -3.12
N THR A 39 1.55 12.28 -3.19
CA THR A 39 0.75 12.22 -4.42
C THR A 39 -0.48 13.11 -4.23
N SER A 40 -0.80 13.93 -5.23
CA SER A 40 -2.06 14.65 -5.28
C SER A 40 -2.80 14.30 -6.56
N GLU A 41 -4.12 14.18 -6.46
CA GLU A 41 -4.97 13.83 -7.57
C GLU A 41 -6.22 14.70 -7.60
N THR A 42 -6.58 15.17 -8.79
CA THR A 42 -7.86 15.83 -9.05
C THR A 42 -8.71 14.91 -9.93
N MET A 43 -9.91 14.59 -9.47
CA MET A 43 -10.87 13.77 -10.21
C MET A 43 -12.19 14.51 -10.42
N ALA A 44 -12.74 14.43 -11.64
CA ALA A 44 -14.04 15.00 -11.97
C ALA A 44 -14.99 13.97 -12.60
N ASN A 45 -16.16 13.78 -11.99
CA ASN A 45 -17.29 13.10 -12.61
C ASN A 45 -18.05 14.09 -13.50
N VAL A 46 -17.91 13.94 -14.82
CA VAL A 46 -18.56 14.82 -15.79
C VAL A 46 -19.93 14.30 -16.23
N THR A 47 -20.19 12.99 -16.14
CA THR A 47 -21.42 12.36 -16.64
C THR A 47 -21.71 11.01 -15.98
N GLY A 48 -22.96 10.74 -15.60
CA GLY A 48 -23.37 9.48 -14.99
C GLY A 48 -23.03 9.40 -13.49
N GLY A 49 -22.94 8.19 -12.95
CA GLY A 49 -22.70 7.94 -11.52
C GLY A 49 -23.82 8.47 -10.62
N LEU A 50 -23.48 8.74 -9.35
CA LEU A 50 -24.41 9.28 -8.35
C LEU A 50 -24.74 10.75 -8.62
N LYS A 51 -23.70 11.57 -8.84
CA LYS A 51 -23.82 12.99 -9.20
C LYS A 51 -22.52 13.54 -9.78
N ARG A 52 -22.61 14.60 -10.57
CA ARG A 52 -21.43 15.30 -11.11
C ARG A 52 -20.70 16.10 -10.03
N GLY A 53 -19.39 16.28 -10.20
CA GLY A 53 -18.58 17.10 -9.31
C GLY A 53 -17.10 16.83 -9.46
N THR A 54 -16.29 17.51 -8.64
CA THR A 54 -14.83 17.41 -8.63
C THR A 54 -14.35 17.27 -7.20
N THR A 55 -13.33 16.44 -7.00
CA THR A 55 -12.58 16.33 -5.75
C THR A 55 -11.10 16.52 -6.00
N ILE A 56 -10.39 16.97 -4.97
CA ILE A 56 -8.93 16.97 -4.92
C ILE A 56 -8.55 16.15 -3.71
N GLY A 57 -7.82 15.07 -3.96
CA GLY A 57 -7.27 14.18 -2.94
C GLY A 57 -5.76 14.25 -2.89
N GLY A 58 -5.20 13.65 -1.86
CA GLY A 58 -3.77 13.47 -1.72
C GLY A 58 -3.40 12.41 -0.70
N MET A 59 -2.23 11.82 -0.91
CA MET A 59 -1.63 10.82 -0.05
C MET A 59 -0.18 11.21 0.23
N GLY A 60 0.16 11.36 1.51
CA GLY A 60 1.52 11.50 1.99
C GLY A 60 1.99 10.22 2.68
N ASN A 61 3.20 9.76 2.37
CA ASN A 61 3.84 8.64 3.04
C ASN A 61 5.20 9.06 3.59
N ILE A 62 5.45 8.73 4.85
CA ILE A 62 6.76 8.77 5.48
C ILE A 62 7.20 7.35 5.80
N VAL A 63 8.37 6.95 5.32
CA VAL A 63 8.89 5.59 5.51
C VAL A 63 10.29 5.68 6.07
N LEU A 64 10.51 5.01 7.20
CA LEU A 64 11.83 4.76 7.77
C LEU A 64 12.14 3.28 7.62
N ASP A 65 13.09 2.98 6.74
CA ASP A 65 13.63 1.65 6.54
C ASP A 65 15.01 1.53 7.18
N TYR A 66 15.25 0.39 7.81
CA TYR A 66 16.56 -0.02 8.30
C TYR A 66 16.90 -1.40 7.74
N ALA A 67 18.10 -1.56 7.20
CA ALA A 67 18.64 -2.85 6.79
C ALA A 67 20.02 -3.05 7.39
N THR A 68 20.29 -4.24 7.92
CA THR A 68 21.66 -4.57 8.31
C THR A 68 22.55 -4.61 7.08
N GLN A 69 23.83 -4.24 7.23
CA GLN A 69 24.80 -4.36 6.14
C GLN A 69 24.74 -5.74 5.52
N GLU A 70 24.90 -5.77 4.21
CA GLU A 70 24.99 -7.02 3.49
C GLU A 70 26.12 -7.86 4.09
N SER A 71 25.82 -9.14 4.34
CA SER A 71 26.86 -10.11 4.62
C SER A 71 27.81 -10.22 3.41
N ASN A 72 28.95 -10.89 3.57
CA ASN A 72 29.87 -11.17 2.45
C ASN A 72 29.19 -11.85 1.24
N GLU A 73 27.97 -12.37 1.41
CA GLU A 73 27.15 -13.02 0.40
C GLU A 73 26.06 -12.11 -0.21
N GLY A 74 26.13 -10.79 0.02
CA GLY A 74 25.28 -9.78 -0.65
C GLY A 74 23.85 -9.65 -0.14
N HIS A 75 23.55 -10.17 1.06
CA HIS A 75 22.20 -10.10 1.64
C HIS A 75 22.23 -9.59 3.08
N SER A 76 21.32 -8.67 3.41
CA SER A 76 21.02 -8.25 4.77
C SER A 76 20.46 -9.42 5.59
N ARG A 77 20.84 -9.54 6.87
CA ARG A 77 20.27 -10.54 7.79
C ARG A 77 18.94 -10.09 8.38
N PHE A 78 18.76 -8.78 8.58
CA PHE A 78 17.54 -8.20 9.11
C PHE A 78 17.18 -6.91 8.38
N SER A 79 15.88 -6.69 8.21
CA SER A 79 15.30 -5.43 7.77
C SER A 79 14.12 -5.05 8.66
N LEU A 80 13.92 -3.76 8.88
CA LEU A 80 12.81 -3.20 9.62
C LEU A 80 12.22 -2.06 8.82
N ARG A 81 10.88 -1.94 8.84
CA ARG A 81 10.15 -0.80 8.31
C ARG A 81 9.25 -0.22 9.39
N ALA A 82 9.23 1.10 9.48
CA ALA A 82 8.18 1.85 10.16
C ALA A 82 7.69 2.96 9.23
N SER A 83 6.37 3.06 9.03
CA SER A 83 5.82 4.07 8.13
C SER A 83 4.53 4.68 8.64
N GLY A 84 4.29 5.92 8.22
CA GLY A 84 3.05 6.64 8.46
C GLY A 84 2.44 7.11 7.15
N MET A 85 1.11 7.14 7.11
CA MET A 85 0.34 7.60 5.96
C MET A 85 -0.60 8.73 6.37
N LEU A 86 -0.68 9.74 5.53
CA LEU A 86 -1.66 10.81 5.56
C LEU A 86 -2.52 10.69 4.31
N LEU A 87 -3.83 10.60 4.50
CA LEU A 87 -4.81 10.75 3.42
C LEU A 87 -5.56 12.06 3.62
N GLN A 88 -5.81 12.77 2.52
CA GLN A 88 -6.56 14.01 2.48
C GLN A 88 -7.50 14.03 1.25
N GLY A 89 -8.63 14.69 1.39
CA GLY A 89 -9.67 14.80 0.38
C GLY A 89 -10.79 13.79 0.55
N GLU A 90 -11.92 14.10 -0.08
CA GLU A 90 -13.09 13.21 -0.07
C GLU A 90 -13.03 12.20 -1.19
N SER A 91 -13.53 11.00 -0.91
CA SER A 91 -13.60 9.93 -1.89
C SER A 91 -14.44 10.30 -3.12
N PRO A 92 -13.86 10.35 -4.33
CA PRO A 92 -14.64 10.50 -5.55
C PRO A 92 -15.59 9.32 -5.77
N SER A 93 -15.13 8.12 -5.40
CA SER A 93 -15.85 6.86 -5.54
C SER A 93 -17.15 6.89 -4.76
N GLY A 94 -17.10 7.20 -3.45
CA GLY A 94 -18.30 7.31 -2.62
C GLY A 94 -19.15 8.54 -2.90
N LYS A 95 -18.54 9.70 -3.17
CA LYS A 95 -19.26 10.97 -3.26
C LYS A 95 -19.94 11.22 -4.60
N TYR A 96 -19.31 10.81 -5.71
CA TYR A 96 -19.73 11.20 -7.06
C TYR A 96 -19.98 10.03 -8.01
N ILE A 97 -19.16 8.98 -7.92
CA ILE A 97 -19.12 7.91 -8.93
C ILE A 97 -20.07 6.77 -8.57
N GLY A 98 -20.10 6.35 -7.31
CA GLY A 98 -20.76 5.13 -6.85
C GLY A 98 -19.95 3.86 -7.17
N ASP A 99 -18.63 3.97 -7.22
CA ASP A 99 -17.73 2.83 -7.44
C ASP A 99 -17.37 2.17 -6.11
N TYR A 100 -17.57 0.86 -6.02
CA TYR A 100 -17.22 0.04 -4.85
C TYR A 100 -15.79 -0.51 -4.91
N LEU A 101 -15.18 -0.52 -6.10
CA LEU A 101 -13.81 -0.99 -6.32
C LEU A 101 -12.81 0.16 -6.37
N THR A 102 -13.30 1.36 -6.08
CA THR A 102 -12.52 2.57 -5.91
C THR A 102 -11.87 3.07 -7.20
N ALA A 103 -12.28 4.26 -7.63
CA ALA A 103 -11.82 4.89 -8.85
C ALA A 103 -10.36 5.37 -8.78
N SER A 104 -9.82 5.56 -7.57
CA SER A 104 -8.45 6.04 -7.31
C SER A 104 -7.67 5.10 -6.39
N ASN A 105 -6.44 4.80 -6.77
CA ASN A 105 -5.46 4.06 -5.97
C ASN A 105 -5.10 4.77 -4.67
N ILE A 106 -5.39 6.07 -4.55
CA ILE A 106 -5.17 6.84 -3.31
C ILE A 106 -6.46 7.27 -2.62
N ASP A 107 -7.60 6.69 -3.02
CA ASP A 107 -8.87 6.99 -2.40
C ASP A 107 -8.89 6.50 -0.95
N GLY A 108 -9.41 7.34 -0.07
CA GLY A 108 -9.65 7.02 1.32
C GLY A 108 -10.10 8.26 2.06
N TYR A 109 -10.44 8.08 3.33
CA TYR A 109 -10.93 9.16 4.18
C TYR A 109 -9.77 9.92 4.82
N ASP A 110 -10.00 11.22 5.06
CA ASP A 110 -9.09 12.11 5.78
C ASP A 110 -8.60 11.48 7.08
N SER A 111 -7.34 11.06 7.11
CA SER A 111 -6.77 10.46 8.31
C SER A 111 -5.25 10.46 8.32
N ILE A 112 -4.70 10.35 9.52
CA ILE A 112 -3.28 10.09 9.77
C ILE A 112 -3.20 8.75 10.48
N ARG A 113 -2.40 7.83 9.96
CA ARG A 113 -2.29 6.48 10.48
C ARG A 113 -0.86 5.98 10.50
N LEU A 114 -0.54 5.18 11.52
CA LEU A 114 0.59 4.27 11.43
C LEU A 114 0.24 3.25 10.36
N TYR A 115 1.10 3.10 9.37
CA TYR A 115 0.85 2.27 8.21
C TYR A 115 1.55 0.92 8.39
N GLU A 116 2.70 0.69 7.77
CA GLU A 116 3.48 -0.52 8.00
C GLU A 116 4.37 -0.40 9.25
N LEU A 117 4.44 -1.47 10.04
CA LEU A 117 5.46 -1.67 11.08
C LEU A 117 5.85 -3.14 11.12
N TRP A 118 6.99 -3.51 10.56
CA TRP A 118 7.39 -4.91 10.47
C TRP A 118 8.90 -5.14 10.59
N LEU A 119 9.23 -6.36 10.99
CA LEU A 119 10.58 -6.91 10.98
C LEU A 119 10.65 -8.07 10.00
N GLN A 120 11.70 -8.12 9.19
CA GLN A 120 12.01 -9.23 8.31
C GLN A 120 13.37 -9.82 8.66
N HIS A 121 13.41 -11.13 8.84
CA HIS A 121 14.62 -11.92 8.99
C HIS A 121 14.90 -12.73 7.73
N PHE A 122 16.12 -12.63 7.22
CA PHE A 122 16.60 -13.44 6.11
C PHE A 122 17.50 -14.57 6.61
N PHE A 123 17.32 -15.75 6.04
CA PHE A 123 18.08 -16.97 6.33
C PHE A 123 18.49 -17.65 5.02
N TRP A 124 19.36 -18.67 5.13
CA TRP A 124 19.96 -19.36 3.98
C TRP A 124 20.54 -18.38 2.95
N ASN A 125 21.32 -17.41 3.43
CA ASN A 125 22.03 -16.45 2.60
C ASN A 125 21.09 -15.67 1.65
N GLY A 126 19.90 -15.30 2.15
CA GLY A 126 18.89 -14.53 1.42
C GLY A 126 17.83 -15.36 0.71
N TRP A 127 18.01 -16.68 0.60
CA TRP A 127 17.09 -17.56 -0.13
C TRP A 127 15.80 -17.83 0.64
N GLY A 128 15.74 -17.48 1.91
CA GLY A 128 14.52 -17.54 2.69
C GLY A 128 14.32 -16.28 3.52
N SER A 129 13.06 -15.89 3.70
CA SER A 129 12.70 -14.79 4.58
C SER A 129 11.42 -15.05 5.36
N LEU A 130 11.41 -14.54 6.59
CA LEU A 130 10.25 -14.50 7.47
C LEU A 130 10.01 -13.04 7.86
N LYS A 131 8.84 -12.51 7.54
CA LYS A 131 8.38 -11.16 7.89
C LYS A 131 7.24 -11.26 8.89
N PHE A 132 7.23 -10.41 9.91
CA PHE A 132 6.13 -10.32 10.85
C PHE A 132 5.93 -8.88 11.33
N GLY A 133 4.69 -8.54 11.69
CA GLY A 133 4.32 -7.22 12.16
C GLY A 133 2.98 -6.77 11.58
N SER A 134 2.78 -5.47 11.45
CA SER A 134 1.66 -4.90 10.71
C SER A 134 2.01 -4.85 9.23
N LEU A 135 1.34 -5.70 8.45
CA LEU A 135 1.64 -6.04 7.07
C LEU A 135 0.47 -5.73 6.14
N LEU A 136 0.82 -5.59 4.87
CA LEU A 136 -0.08 -5.45 3.75
C LEU A 136 -0.04 -6.74 2.92
N ALA A 137 -1.20 -7.36 2.69
CA ALA A 137 -1.27 -8.55 1.85
C ALA A 137 -1.23 -8.18 0.36
N ASP A 138 -1.77 -7.02 -0.03
CA ASP A 138 -1.71 -6.52 -1.39
C ASP A 138 -0.27 -6.31 -1.86
N ALA A 139 0.57 -5.65 -1.05
CA ALA A 139 1.97 -5.43 -1.34
C ALA A 139 2.78 -6.73 -1.50
N GLU A 140 2.37 -7.82 -0.84
CA GLU A 140 3.09 -9.09 -0.86
C GLU A 140 2.59 -10.05 -1.95
N PHE A 141 1.30 -10.05 -2.28
CA PHE A 141 0.67 -11.09 -3.12
C PHE A 141 -0.05 -10.58 -4.36
N ALA A 142 -0.40 -9.30 -4.42
CA ALA A 142 -1.23 -8.76 -5.50
C ALA A 142 -0.56 -7.64 -6.29
N PHE A 143 0.43 -6.96 -5.70
CA PHE A 143 1.13 -5.86 -6.34
C PHE A 143 1.81 -6.29 -7.64
N THR A 144 1.72 -5.41 -8.64
CA THR A 144 2.43 -5.56 -9.91
C THR A 144 3.03 -4.22 -10.31
N ASP A 145 4.22 -4.24 -10.90
CA ASP A 145 4.91 -3.01 -11.33
C ASP A 145 4.07 -2.17 -12.31
N LEU A 146 3.30 -2.84 -13.18
CA LEU A 146 2.41 -2.18 -14.14
C LEU A 146 1.09 -1.72 -13.51
N GLY A 147 0.64 -2.36 -12.43
CA GLY A 147 -0.60 -1.98 -11.72
C GLY A 147 -0.54 -0.55 -11.20
N GLY A 148 0.63 -0.13 -10.71
CA GLY A 148 0.87 1.24 -10.24
C GLY A 148 0.83 2.33 -11.31
N LEU A 149 0.81 1.97 -12.61
CA LEU A 149 0.63 2.94 -13.69
C LEU A 149 -0.84 3.30 -13.93
N PHE A 150 -1.77 2.46 -13.44
CA PHE A 150 -3.19 2.71 -13.54
C PHE A 150 -3.68 3.49 -12.33
N ILE A 151 -4.81 4.18 -12.50
CA ILE A 151 -5.40 4.99 -11.44
C ILE A 151 -6.42 4.20 -10.62
N ASN A 152 -7.09 3.21 -11.21
CA ASN A 152 -8.14 2.46 -10.52
C ASN A 152 -7.56 1.39 -9.57
N SER A 153 -8.18 1.23 -8.39
CA SER A 153 -7.65 0.34 -7.33
C SER A 153 -7.74 -1.14 -7.63
N ALA A 154 -8.59 -1.54 -8.58
CA ALA A 154 -8.71 -2.95 -8.98
C ALA A 154 -7.43 -3.51 -9.62
N PHE A 155 -6.50 -2.65 -10.07
CA PHE A 155 -5.19 -3.06 -10.59
C PHE A 155 -4.13 -3.27 -9.50
N GLY A 156 -4.40 -2.84 -8.27
CA GLY A 156 -3.53 -3.07 -7.10
C GLY A 156 -4.06 -4.20 -6.21
N TRP A 157 -5.32 -4.11 -5.80
CA TRP A 157 -5.97 -5.11 -4.94
C TRP A 157 -7.17 -5.76 -5.67
N PRO A 158 -7.03 -7.02 -6.14
CA PRO A 158 -8.01 -7.65 -6.98
C PRO A 158 -9.39 -7.80 -6.34
N THR A 159 -10.41 -7.56 -7.16
CA THR A 159 -11.83 -7.58 -6.76
C THR A 159 -12.29 -8.91 -6.16
N PHE A 160 -11.72 -10.02 -6.64
CA PHE A 160 -12.05 -11.35 -6.14
C PHE A 160 -11.52 -11.59 -4.73
N ILE A 161 -10.50 -10.85 -4.29
CA ILE A 161 -10.03 -10.91 -2.90
C ILE A 161 -10.87 -9.96 -2.06
N SER A 162 -10.95 -8.69 -2.46
CA SER A 162 -11.64 -7.65 -1.68
C SER A 162 -13.09 -7.99 -1.37
N ALA A 163 -13.82 -8.60 -2.32
CA ALA A 163 -15.21 -9.01 -2.14
C ALA A 163 -15.40 -10.25 -1.23
N ASN A 164 -14.33 -10.98 -0.89
CA ASN A 164 -14.39 -12.21 -0.10
C ASN A 164 -13.69 -12.10 1.26
N THR A 165 -13.27 -10.89 1.65
CA THR A 165 -12.59 -10.61 2.92
C THR A 165 -13.32 -9.50 3.67
N VAL A 166 -13.35 -9.59 5.01
CA VAL A 166 -13.93 -8.53 5.86
C VAL A 166 -13.16 -7.23 5.66
N ASN A 167 -13.88 -6.10 5.55
CA ASN A 167 -13.29 -4.78 5.33
C ASN A 167 -12.29 -4.71 4.16
N THR A 168 -12.49 -5.55 3.13
CA THR A 168 -11.58 -5.73 1.97
C THR A 168 -10.22 -6.35 2.28
N GLY A 169 -9.95 -6.76 3.53
CA GLY A 169 -8.68 -7.34 3.95
C GLY A 169 -7.55 -6.31 4.09
N PRO A 170 -6.35 -6.75 4.49
CA PRO A 170 -5.21 -5.87 4.70
C PRO A 170 -4.59 -5.41 3.38
N ALA A 171 -5.07 -4.28 2.87
CA ALA A 171 -4.64 -3.67 1.61
C ALA A 171 -4.63 -2.14 1.71
N PHE A 172 -3.88 -1.49 0.81
CA PHE A 172 -3.68 -0.05 0.59
C PHE A 172 -3.84 0.90 1.79
N PHE A 173 -5.02 1.06 2.37
CA PHE A 173 -5.29 1.97 3.48
C PHE A 173 -5.14 1.29 4.86
N VAL A 174 -5.08 -0.03 4.93
CA VAL A 174 -5.19 -0.78 6.19
C VAL A 174 -4.23 -1.95 6.24
N THR A 175 -3.37 -1.93 7.26
CA THR A 175 -2.45 -3.02 7.57
C THR A 175 -3.05 -3.93 8.64
N ALA A 176 -2.67 -5.20 8.64
CA ALA A 176 -3.03 -6.14 9.69
C ALA A 176 -1.81 -6.77 10.34
N PRO A 177 -1.87 -7.14 11.63
CA PRO A 177 -0.95 -8.11 12.20
C PRO A 177 -0.86 -9.36 11.34
N GLY A 178 0.35 -9.79 11.00
CA GLY A 178 0.55 -10.96 10.15
C GLY A 178 1.96 -11.49 10.18
N ILE A 179 2.11 -12.68 9.59
CA ILE A 179 3.38 -13.34 9.34
C ILE A 179 3.41 -13.78 7.88
N ARG A 180 4.49 -13.46 7.16
CA ARG A 180 4.74 -13.88 5.79
C ARG A 180 6.04 -14.65 5.70
N PHE A 181 6.01 -15.78 5.04
CA PHE A 181 7.16 -16.61 4.71
C PHE A 181 7.39 -16.66 3.21
N ARG A 182 8.66 -16.61 2.77
CA ARG A 182 9.05 -16.74 1.37
C ARG A 182 10.32 -17.58 1.26
N LEU A 183 10.34 -18.50 0.30
CA LEU A 183 11.52 -19.25 -0.12
C LEU A 183 11.76 -19.03 -1.60
N GLU A 184 12.96 -18.63 -1.95
CA GLU A 184 13.43 -18.53 -3.32
C GLU A 184 14.20 -19.82 -3.64
N SER A 185 13.77 -20.55 -4.66
CA SER A 185 14.45 -21.79 -5.11
C SER A 185 15.43 -21.50 -6.25
N THR A 186 15.21 -20.43 -7.00
CA THR A 186 16.11 -19.88 -8.02
C THR A 186 15.82 -18.38 -8.15
N LYS A 187 16.58 -17.65 -8.98
CA LYS A 187 16.27 -16.24 -9.31
C LYS A 187 14.92 -16.02 -10.00
N SER A 188 14.24 -17.08 -10.46
CA SER A 188 12.99 -16.99 -11.20
C SER A 188 11.81 -17.69 -10.52
N TRP A 189 12.06 -18.41 -9.42
CA TRP A 189 11.05 -19.22 -8.76
C TRP A 189 11.11 -19.02 -7.26
N TYR A 190 9.95 -18.69 -6.68
CA TYR A 190 9.76 -18.60 -5.25
C TYR A 190 8.44 -19.27 -4.83
N LEU A 191 8.38 -19.69 -3.58
CA LEU A 191 7.17 -20.09 -2.88
C LEU A 191 6.93 -19.08 -1.76
N GLN A 192 5.70 -18.56 -1.66
CA GLN A 192 5.34 -17.58 -0.64
C GLN A 192 4.00 -17.93 -0.01
N GLY A 193 3.89 -17.71 1.29
CA GLY A 193 2.66 -17.87 2.05
C GLY A 193 2.61 -16.90 3.22
N GLY A 194 1.40 -16.56 3.66
CA GLY A 194 1.22 -15.66 4.79
C GLY A 194 -0.09 -15.91 5.52
N ILE A 195 -0.12 -15.50 6.79
CA ILE A 195 -1.28 -15.53 7.67
C ILE A 195 -1.43 -14.10 8.21
N TYR A 196 -2.63 -13.56 8.09
CA TYR A 196 -2.95 -12.19 8.46
C TYR A 196 -4.19 -12.20 9.35
N ASP A 197 -4.31 -11.20 10.22
CA ASP A 197 -5.58 -10.89 10.85
C ASP A 197 -6.62 -10.54 9.77
N GLY A 198 -7.75 -11.24 9.82
CA GLY A 198 -8.84 -11.08 8.87
C GLY A 198 -9.74 -9.88 9.16
N ASP A 199 -9.62 -9.28 10.35
CA ASP A 199 -10.34 -8.08 10.73
C ASP A 199 -9.36 -7.01 11.24
N SER A 200 -8.81 -6.25 10.30
CA SER A 200 -7.79 -5.24 10.59
C SER A 200 -8.29 -4.07 11.44
N PHE A 201 -9.60 -3.96 11.67
CA PHE A 201 -10.23 -2.90 12.45
C PHE A 201 -10.80 -3.39 13.79
N ASP A 202 -10.74 -4.70 14.08
CA ASP A 202 -11.44 -5.34 15.21
C ASP A 202 -12.95 -4.99 15.22
N ASN A 203 -13.49 -4.72 14.03
CA ASN A 203 -14.89 -4.39 13.81
C ASN A 203 -15.30 -4.74 12.37
N SER A 204 -16.21 -5.71 12.23
CA SER A 204 -16.78 -6.10 10.94
C SER A 204 -17.52 -4.99 10.17
N ALA A 205 -17.96 -3.93 10.84
CA ALA A 205 -18.56 -2.76 10.22
C ALA A 205 -17.52 -1.72 9.75
N GLY A 206 -16.24 -1.93 10.11
CA GLY A 206 -15.15 -1.01 9.87
C GLY A 206 -14.90 -0.02 11.01
N ASP A 207 -14.12 1.02 10.73
CA ASP A 207 -13.87 2.15 11.61
C ASP A 207 -14.35 3.43 10.91
N GLY A 208 -15.39 4.07 11.47
CA GLY A 208 -15.98 5.27 10.89
C GLY A 208 -15.06 6.51 10.84
N ALA A 209 -13.85 6.44 11.41
CA ALA A 209 -12.81 7.45 11.21
C ALA A 209 -11.95 7.18 9.96
N THR A 210 -11.97 5.97 9.40
CA THR A 210 -11.02 5.52 8.36
C THR A 210 -11.60 4.68 7.23
N ASN A 211 -12.87 4.23 7.30
CA ASN A 211 -13.60 3.58 6.19
C ASN A 211 -15.14 3.88 6.17
#